data_AF-A0A183KFC3-F1
#
_entry.id   AF-A0A183KFC3-F1
#
_cell.length_a   1.000
_cell.length_b   1.000
_cell.length_c   1.000
_cell.angle_alpha   90.00
_cell.angle_beta   90.00
_cell.angle_gamma   90.00
#
_symmetry.space_group_name_H-M   'P 1'
#
loop_
_entity.id
_entity.type
_entity.pdbx_description
1 polymer ?
#
loop_
_entity_poly.entity_id
_entity_poly.type
_entity_poly.pdbx_seq_one_letter_code
_entity_poly.pdbx_strand_id
1 'polypeptide(L)'
;MVLVSSVNRNLPFDGVVDSFSDAVSLFGPEVFHRDGYLVIASPINGCSLIQPPPINISSGDFNKNSSVSFVSYFALIQRGGCDFDLKVLNAQKKGYTGVIVFNTINDKIFPMNGGERASQILIPSVMVDKRAGLKLMNYSINSSINGSRE
;
A
#
# COMPACT_ATOMS: atom_id res chain seq x y z
N MET A 1 -7.20 9.30 -7.25
CA MET A 1 -6.25 8.81 -8.27
C MET A 1 -5.07 8.22 -7.54
N VAL A 2 -4.61 7.02 -7.91
CA VAL A 2 -3.32 6.47 -7.44
C VAL A 2 -2.22 6.96 -8.37
N LEU A 3 -1.19 7.59 -7.81
CA LEU A 3 -0.05 8.12 -8.56
C LEU A 3 1.22 7.35 -8.21
N VAL A 4 2.06 7.10 -9.20
CA VAL A 4 3.40 6.55 -9.00
C VAL A 4 4.40 7.60 -9.45
N SER A 5 5.35 7.93 -8.57
CA SER A 5 6.40 8.92 -8.84
C SER A 5 7.76 8.24 -8.98
N SER A 6 8.60 8.75 -9.88
CA SER A 6 10.01 8.32 -9.96
C SER A 6 10.82 8.99 -8.86
N VAL A 7 11.50 8.20 -8.03
CA VAL A 7 12.47 8.73 -7.05
C VAL A 7 13.81 8.96 -7.76
N ASN A 8 13.90 9.97 -8.62
CA ASN A 8 15.17 10.38 -9.22
C ASN A 8 15.72 11.59 -8.45
N ARG A 9 16.74 11.35 -7.60
CA ARG A 9 17.35 12.39 -6.75
C ARG A 9 18.04 13.54 -7.52
N ASN A 10 18.14 13.45 -8.86
CA ASN A 10 18.84 14.42 -9.70
C ASN A 10 17.91 15.27 -10.58
N LEU A 11 16.57 15.11 -10.47
CA LEU A 11 15.63 15.95 -11.20
C LEU A 11 14.85 16.86 -10.24
N PRO A 12 14.64 18.14 -10.60
CA PRO A 12 13.97 19.12 -9.74
C PRO A 12 12.47 18.88 -9.54
N PHE A 13 11.89 17.88 -10.21
CA PHE A 13 10.50 17.49 -10.05
C PHE A 13 10.39 15.96 -9.95
N ASP A 14 9.83 15.47 -8.83
CA ASP A 14 9.29 14.11 -8.74
C ASP A 14 8.17 13.99 -9.76
N GLY A 15 8.50 13.46 -10.94
CA GLY A 15 7.54 13.27 -12.02
C GLY A 15 6.65 12.08 -11.71
N VAL A 16 5.33 12.28 -11.79
CA VAL A 16 4.35 11.19 -11.89
C VAL A 16 4.68 10.40 -13.16
N VAL A 17 5.14 9.17 -12.99
CA VAL A 17 5.47 8.25 -14.09
C VAL A 17 4.29 7.36 -14.47
N ASP A 18 3.30 7.25 -13.59
CA ASP A 18 2.07 6.52 -13.87
C ASP A 18 0.91 7.01 -13.02
N SER A 19 -0.30 6.83 -13.52
CA SER A 19 -1.51 7.16 -12.79
C SER A 19 -2.61 6.15 -13.07
N PHE A 20 -3.39 5.84 -12.05
CA PHE A 20 -4.47 4.86 -12.12
C PHE A 20 -5.74 5.44 -11.52
N SER A 21 -6.86 5.22 -12.23
CA SER A 21 -8.19 5.42 -11.67
C SER A 21 -8.40 4.52 -10.47
N ASP A 22 -9.11 5.04 -9.48
CA ASP A 22 -9.44 4.31 -8.26
C ASP A 22 -10.83 4.72 -7.74
N ALA A 23 -11.33 3.95 -6.77
CA ALA A 23 -12.47 4.33 -5.95
C ALA A 23 -12.13 4.17 -4.47
N VAL A 24 -12.37 5.23 -3.70
CA VAL A 24 -12.20 5.23 -2.25
C VAL A 24 -13.21 4.29 -1.61
N SER A 25 -12.78 3.56 -0.58
CA SER A 25 -13.66 2.71 0.23
C SER A 25 -14.72 3.51 0.97
N LEU A 26 -15.88 2.89 1.24
CA LEU A 26 -16.95 3.48 2.05
C LEU A 26 -16.74 3.22 3.56
N PHE A 27 -15.51 2.93 3.96
CA PHE A 27 -15.09 2.66 5.32
C PHE A 27 -13.65 3.13 5.53
N GLY A 28 -13.28 3.34 6.79
CA GLY A 28 -12.01 3.97 7.13
C GLY A 28 -12.00 5.47 6.84
N PRO A 29 -10.87 6.15 7.08
CA PRO A 29 -10.73 7.57 6.81
C PRO A 29 -10.66 7.86 5.31
N GLU A 30 -11.01 9.11 4.95
CA GLU A 30 -10.83 9.63 3.60
C GLU A 30 -9.35 9.67 3.20
N VAL A 31 -9.11 9.56 1.88
CA VAL A 31 -7.77 9.57 1.31
C VAL A 31 -7.40 11.02 0.96
N PHE A 32 -6.60 11.67 1.81
CA PHE A 32 -6.00 12.98 1.51
C PHE A 32 -4.49 12.83 1.32
N HIS A 33 -3.99 13.17 0.12
CA HIS A 33 -2.56 13.26 -0.27
C HIS A 33 -1.61 12.50 0.67
N ARG A 34 -1.38 11.23 0.37
CA ARG A 34 -0.48 10.34 1.13
C ARG A 34 0.54 9.73 0.19
N ASP A 35 1.80 9.88 0.54
CA ASP A 35 2.91 9.24 -0.15
C ASP A 35 3.46 8.09 0.69
N GLY A 36 3.99 7.07 0.02
CA GLY A 36 4.60 5.94 0.70
C GLY A 36 5.08 4.86 -0.27
N TYR A 37 5.80 3.88 0.29
CA TYR A 37 6.27 2.74 -0.50
C TYR A 37 5.18 1.68 -0.62
N LEU A 38 5.04 1.12 -1.81
CA LEU A 38 4.09 0.06 -2.07
C LEU A 38 4.72 -1.31 -1.81
N VAL A 39 4.03 -2.18 -1.08
CA VAL A 39 4.47 -3.56 -0.80
C VAL A 39 3.36 -4.53 -1.21
N ILE A 40 3.71 -5.60 -1.91
CA ILE A 40 2.76 -6.66 -2.22
C ILE A 40 2.46 -7.45 -0.95
N ALA A 41 1.18 -7.58 -0.61
CA ALA A 41 0.79 -8.38 0.54
C ALA A 41 1.14 -9.86 0.35
N SER A 42 1.52 -10.51 1.46
CA SER A 42 1.73 -11.96 1.52
C SER A 42 1.06 -12.51 2.78
N PRO A 43 -0.01 -13.32 2.69
CA PRO A 43 -0.67 -13.78 1.45
C PRO A 43 -1.32 -12.65 0.64
N ILE A 44 -1.30 -12.78 -0.70
CA ILE A 44 -1.76 -11.72 -1.63
C ILE A 44 -3.24 -11.36 -1.47
N ASN A 45 -4.07 -12.28 -1.00
CA ASN A 45 -5.49 -12.02 -0.78
C ASN A 45 -5.77 -11.30 0.55
N GLY A 46 -4.79 -11.17 1.47
CA GLY A 46 -4.98 -10.47 2.74
C GLY A 46 -6.06 -11.05 3.67
N CYS A 47 -6.50 -12.29 3.46
CA CYS A 47 -7.57 -12.88 4.27
C CYS A 47 -7.11 -13.40 5.63
N SER A 48 -5.81 -13.67 5.77
CA SER A 48 -5.12 -13.84 7.04
C SER A 48 -4.20 -12.65 7.30
N LEU A 49 -3.59 -12.62 8.50
CA LEU A 49 -2.54 -11.65 8.81
C LEU A 49 -1.43 -11.71 7.74
N ILE A 50 -1.15 -10.58 7.12
CA ILE A 50 -0.10 -10.45 6.11
C ILE A 50 1.27 -10.23 6.74
N GLN A 51 2.34 -10.37 5.96
CA GLN A 51 3.67 -9.99 6.41
C GLN A 51 3.77 -8.47 6.63
N PRO A 52 4.49 -8.01 7.67
CA PRO A 52 4.72 -6.59 7.91
C PRO A 52 5.52 -5.96 6.75
N PRO A 53 5.43 -4.63 6.55
CA PRO A 53 6.29 -3.95 5.59
C PRO A 53 7.76 -4.06 6.01
N PRO A 54 8.71 -3.90 5.07
CA PRO A 54 10.14 -3.89 5.39
C PRO A 54 10.45 -2.82 6.42
N ILE A 55 11.17 -3.16 7.48
CA ILE A 55 11.56 -2.17 8.49
C ILE A 55 12.81 -1.45 7.98
N ASN A 56 12.65 -0.24 7.46
CA ASN A 56 13.79 0.64 7.18
C ASN A 56 14.28 1.29 8.49
N ILE A 57 14.84 0.48 9.40
CA ILE A 57 15.73 1.06 10.40
C ILE A 57 17.04 1.30 9.66
N SER A 58 17.28 2.53 9.19
CA SER A 58 18.65 2.96 8.92
C SER A 58 19.38 3.02 10.27
N SER A 59 19.74 1.86 10.81
CA SER A 59 20.50 1.65 12.05
C SER A 59 21.97 2.08 11.90
N GLY A 60 22.26 3.04 11.03
CA GLY A 60 23.58 3.60 10.76
C GLY A 60 23.76 5.05 11.21
N ASP A 61 22.72 5.75 11.63
CA ASP A 61 22.81 7.18 11.97
C ASP A 61 22.20 7.50 13.35
N PHE A 62 22.66 6.78 14.38
CA PHE A 62 22.39 7.13 15.78
C PHE A 62 23.15 8.38 16.28
N ASN A 63 23.85 9.10 15.39
CA ASN A 63 24.66 10.28 15.72
C ASN A 63 24.30 11.54 14.93
N LYS A 64 23.01 11.74 14.66
CA LYS A 64 22.48 13.07 14.42
C LYS A 64 21.10 13.14 15.06
N ASN A 65 20.76 14.33 15.51
CA ASN A 65 19.44 14.90 15.73
C ASN A 65 18.42 14.68 14.57
N SER A 66 18.37 13.46 14.01
CA SER A 66 17.54 13.03 12.91
C SER A 66 16.13 12.82 13.43
N SER A 67 15.27 13.80 13.12
CA SER A 67 13.82 13.62 13.09
C SER A 67 13.47 12.23 12.55
N VAL A 68 12.82 11.42 13.38
CA VAL A 68 12.33 10.08 13.02
C VAL A 68 11.46 10.24 11.77
N SER A 69 11.98 9.82 10.61
CA SER A 69 11.22 9.82 9.37
C SER A 69 10.27 8.63 9.44
N PHE A 70 8.99 8.91 9.70
CA PHE A 70 7.94 7.90 9.65
C PHE A 70 7.74 7.48 8.19
N VAL A 71 8.38 6.38 7.80
CA VAL A 71 8.20 5.81 6.47
C VAL A 71 6.79 5.23 6.36
N SER A 72 6.00 5.74 5.42
CA SER A 72 4.66 5.24 5.14
C SER A 72 4.71 4.08 4.15
N TYR A 73 3.94 3.02 4.42
CA TYR A 73 3.87 1.83 3.57
C TYR A 73 2.42 1.51 3.22
N PHE A 74 2.18 1.25 1.94
CA PHE A 74 0.90 0.84 1.40
C PHE A 74 0.92 -0.65 1.06
N ALA A 75 -0.09 -1.40 1.48
CA ALA A 75 -0.25 -2.78 1.07
C ALA A 75 -1.03 -2.86 -0.26
N LEU A 76 -0.50 -3.61 -1.23
CA LEU A 76 -1.21 -4.01 -2.44
C LEU A 76 -1.83 -5.39 -2.21
N ILE A 77 -3.17 -5.47 -2.21
CA ILE A 77 -3.94 -6.68 -1.90
C ILE A 77 -4.85 -7.07 -3.06
N GLN A 78 -4.93 -8.35 -3.39
CA GLN A 78 -5.85 -8.86 -4.40
C GLN A 78 -7.27 -9.02 -3.84
N ARG A 79 -8.28 -8.63 -4.64
CA ARG A 79 -9.69 -8.92 -4.36
C ARG A 79 -9.99 -10.43 -4.35
N GLY A 80 -10.89 -10.84 -3.46
CA GLY A 80 -11.45 -12.20 -3.39
C GLY A 80 -11.14 -12.93 -2.08
N GLY A 81 -11.87 -14.01 -1.79
CA GLY A 81 -11.66 -14.90 -0.64
C GLY A 81 -12.24 -14.43 0.70
N CYS A 82 -12.36 -13.12 0.93
CA CYS A 82 -12.89 -12.53 2.16
C CYS A 82 -13.33 -11.07 1.93
N ASP A 83 -13.99 -10.48 2.94
CA ASP A 83 -14.47 -9.10 2.94
C ASP A 83 -13.33 -8.08 2.84
N PHE A 84 -13.66 -6.91 2.30
CA PHE A 84 -12.68 -5.84 2.08
C PHE A 84 -12.15 -5.23 3.37
N ASP A 85 -13.01 -5.03 4.36
CA ASP A 85 -12.62 -4.52 5.66
C ASP A 85 -11.69 -5.48 6.41
N LEU A 86 -11.87 -6.81 6.28
CA LEU A 86 -10.93 -7.79 6.86
C LEU A 86 -9.53 -7.66 6.23
N LYS A 87 -9.44 -7.48 4.91
CA LYS A 87 -8.16 -7.25 4.22
C LYS A 87 -7.45 -6.03 4.77
N VAL A 88 -8.17 -4.91 4.89
CA VAL A 88 -7.62 -3.65 5.37
C VAL A 88 -7.24 -3.74 6.84
N LEU A 89 -8.05 -4.41 7.67
CA LEU A 89 -7.75 -4.63 9.08
C LEU A 89 -6.48 -5.48 9.27
N ASN A 90 -6.28 -6.51 8.45
CA ASN A 90 -5.09 -7.34 8.51
C ASN A 90 -3.83 -6.55 8.15
N ALA A 91 -3.90 -5.65 7.17
CA ALA A 91 -2.80 -4.74 6.85
C ALA A 91 -2.55 -3.72 7.99
N GLN A 92 -3.61 -3.11 8.52
CA GLN A 92 -3.52 -2.17 9.65
C GLN A 92 -2.80 -2.80 10.85
N LYS A 93 -3.18 -4.02 11.22
CA LYS A 93 -2.56 -4.78 12.33
C LYS A 93 -1.08 -5.08 12.11
N LYS A 94 -0.57 -4.90 10.89
CA LYS A 94 0.82 -5.17 10.49
C LYS A 94 1.63 -3.90 10.23
N GLY A 95 1.07 -2.72 10.53
CA GLY A 95 1.80 -1.45 10.47
C GLY A 95 1.77 -0.77 9.10
N TYR A 96 0.91 -1.22 8.18
CA TYR A 96 0.65 -0.47 6.95
C TYR A 96 -0.18 0.78 7.25
N THR A 97 0.08 1.85 6.51
CA THR A 97 -0.57 3.16 6.66
C THR A 97 -1.64 3.42 5.61
N GLY A 98 -1.82 2.50 4.66
CA GLY A 98 -2.89 2.53 3.67
C GLY A 98 -2.94 1.24 2.86
N VAL A 99 -4.03 1.03 2.13
CA VAL A 99 -4.24 -0.19 1.34
C VAL A 99 -4.77 0.13 -0.05
N ILE A 100 -4.19 -0.52 -1.06
CA ILE A 100 -4.70 -0.54 -2.42
C ILE A 100 -5.20 -1.96 -2.68
N VAL A 101 -6.50 -2.13 -2.90
CA VAL A 101 -7.07 -3.41 -3.33
C VAL A 101 -7.20 -3.40 -4.85
N PHE A 102 -6.60 -4.36 -5.55
CA PHE A 102 -6.83 -4.48 -6.99
C PHE A 102 -7.89 -5.54 -7.30
N ASN A 103 -8.80 -5.20 -8.20
CA ASN A 103 -9.84 -6.10 -8.66
C ASN A 103 -9.25 -7.26 -9.49
N THR A 104 -10.02 -8.32 -9.67
CA THR A 104 -9.67 -9.44 -10.56
C THR A 104 -10.31 -9.32 -11.95
N ILE A 105 -10.99 -8.20 -12.21
CA ILE A 105 -11.68 -7.88 -13.46
C ILE A 105 -11.11 -6.55 -13.98
N ASN A 106 -10.79 -6.49 -15.28
CA ASN A 106 -10.33 -5.26 -15.94
C ASN A 106 -11.45 -4.22 -15.98
N ASP A 107 -11.09 -2.94 -15.91
CA ASP A 107 -11.99 -1.78 -16.05
C ASP A 107 -13.19 -1.80 -15.08
N LYS A 108 -13.10 -2.58 -13.99
CA LYS A 108 -14.12 -2.65 -12.94
C LYS A 108 -13.56 -2.13 -11.64
N ILE A 109 -14.00 -0.93 -11.28
CA ILE A 109 -13.66 -0.26 -10.03
C ILE A 109 -14.97 0.16 -9.38
N PHE A 110 -15.07 0.00 -8.06
CA PHE A 110 -16.22 0.45 -7.29
C PHE A 110 -15.79 0.76 -5.84
N PRO A 111 -16.47 1.68 -5.14
CA PRO A 111 -16.26 1.90 -3.72
C PRO A 111 -16.47 0.59 -2.95
N MET A 112 -15.48 0.18 -2.17
CA MET A 112 -15.59 -1.04 -1.38
C MET A 112 -16.52 -0.81 -0.20
N ASN A 113 -17.58 -1.62 -0.10
CA ASN A 113 -18.42 -1.67 1.10
C ASN A 113 -17.67 -2.37 2.25
N GLY A 114 -17.85 -1.83 3.46
CA GLY A 114 -17.37 -2.46 4.68
C GLY A 114 -18.33 -3.54 5.17
N GLY A 115 -17.80 -4.54 5.88
CA GLY A 115 -18.58 -5.56 6.60
C GLY A 115 -18.59 -5.27 8.10
N GLU A 116 -18.56 -6.34 8.91
CA GLU A 116 -18.64 -6.28 10.37
C GLU A 116 -17.47 -5.54 11.05
N ARG A 117 -16.35 -5.37 10.36
CA ARG A 117 -15.09 -4.84 10.90
C ARG A 117 -14.80 -3.41 10.43
N ALA A 118 -15.69 -2.83 9.61
CA ALA A 118 -15.52 -1.51 9.01
C ALA A 118 -15.22 -0.41 10.05
N SER A 119 -15.87 -0.48 11.23
CA SER A 119 -15.68 0.48 12.32
C SER A 119 -14.31 0.42 12.99
N GLN A 120 -13.53 -0.65 12.75
CA GLN A 120 -12.18 -0.84 13.30
C GLN A 120 -11.10 -0.30 12.36
N ILE A 121 -11.47 0.14 11.15
CA ILE A 121 -10.51 0.61 10.14
C ILE A 121 -10.16 2.08 10.40
N LEU A 122 -8.86 2.32 10.55
CA LEU A 122 -8.24 3.61 10.84
C LEU A 122 -7.25 4.04 9.75
N ILE A 123 -7.02 3.21 8.74
CA ILE A 123 -6.16 3.51 7.59
C ILE A 123 -6.98 3.64 6.30
N PRO A 124 -6.63 4.59 5.41
CA PRO A 124 -7.35 4.78 4.16
C PRO A 124 -7.18 3.58 3.22
N SER A 125 -8.17 3.37 2.37
CA SER A 125 -8.09 2.35 1.34
C SER A 125 -8.83 2.73 0.05
N VAL A 126 -8.31 2.22 -1.07
CA VAL A 126 -8.88 2.43 -2.41
C VAL A 126 -8.91 1.12 -3.19
N MET A 127 -9.79 1.04 -4.19
CA MET A 127 -9.79 -0.01 -5.20
C MET A 127 -9.23 0.50 -6.53
N VAL A 128 -8.40 -0.30 -7.19
CA VAL A 128 -8.03 -0.14 -8.62
C VAL A 128 -8.49 -1.36 -9.43
N ASP A 129 -8.47 -1.26 -10.76
CA ASP A 129 -8.80 -2.40 -11.63
C ASP A 129 -7.66 -3.45 -11.67
N LYS A 130 -7.90 -4.57 -12.35
CA LYS A 130 -6.90 -5.64 -12.47
C LYS A 130 -5.62 -5.18 -13.15
N ARG A 131 -5.71 -4.42 -14.26
CA ARG A 131 -4.55 -4.01 -15.05
C ARG A 131 -3.65 -3.06 -14.26
N ALA A 132 -4.25 -2.11 -13.55
CA ALA A 132 -3.57 -1.21 -12.62
C ALA A 132 -2.87 -2.01 -11.52
N GLY A 133 -3.57 -2.96 -10.87
CA GLY A 133 -2.99 -3.83 -9.85
C GLY A 133 -1.75 -4.58 -10.33
N LEU A 134 -1.82 -5.20 -11.50
CA LEU A 134 -0.68 -5.91 -12.09
C LEU A 134 0.50 -4.99 -12.41
N LYS A 135 0.23 -3.75 -12.86
CA LYS A 135 1.29 -2.77 -13.13
C LYS A 135 1.91 -2.24 -11.83
N LEU A 136 1.10 -2.02 -10.80
CA LEU A 136 1.53 -1.62 -9.46
C LEU A 136 2.46 -2.64 -8.81
N MET A 137 2.32 -3.94 -9.09
CA MET A 137 3.28 -4.95 -8.62
C MET A 137 4.71 -4.65 -9.06
N ASN A 138 4.91 -4.11 -10.27
CA ASN A 138 6.24 -3.76 -10.78
C ASN A 138 6.85 -2.52 -10.11
N TYR A 139 6.03 -1.71 -9.45
CA TYR A 139 6.47 -0.56 -8.66
C TYR A 139 6.62 -0.87 -7.17
N SER A 140 6.25 -2.08 -6.75
CA SER A 140 6.35 -2.48 -5.35
C SER A 140 7.80 -2.75 -4.95
N ILE A 141 8.13 -2.44 -3.70
CA ILE A 141 9.41 -2.84 -3.13
C ILE A 141 9.32 -4.30 -2.68
N ASN A 142 10.33 -5.10 -3.01
CA ASN A 142 10.45 -6.45 -2.49
C ASN A 142 10.87 -6.39 -1.02
N SER A 143 10.19 -7.13 -0.14
CA SER A 143 10.56 -7.22 1.28
C SER A 143 11.88 -7.95 1.55
N SER A 144 12.58 -8.39 0.51
CA SER A 144 13.90 -9.01 0.57
C SER A 144 15.03 -7.99 0.43
N ILE A 145 15.09 -7.00 1.32
CA ILE A 145 16.34 -6.30 1.61
C ILE A 145 16.81 -6.78 2.98
N ASN A 146 17.36 -7.99 2.99
CA ASN A 146 18.44 -8.44 3.87
C ASN A 146 18.92 -9.82 3.40
N GLY A 147 20.12 -9.84 2.82
CA GLY A 147 20.79 -11.02 2.29
C GLY A 147 21.90 -10.62 1.31
N SER A 148 22.94 -9.97 1.85
CA SER A 148 24.33 -9.91 1.37
C SER A 148 24.62 -10.06 -0.14
N ARG A 149 25.21 -8.98 -0.68
CA ARG A 149 26.23 -9.06 -1.73
C ARG A 149 27.39 -9.96 -1.27
N GLU A 150 28.05 -10.57 -2.26
CA GLU A 150 29.21 -11.48 -2.26
C GLU A 150 28.88 -12.97 -2.15
#